data_AF-A0A0H5QUH7-F1
#
_entry.id   AF-A0A0H5QUH7-F1
#
_cell.length_a   1.000
_cell.length_b   1.000
_cell.length_c   1.000
_cell.angle_alpha   90.00
_cell.angle_beta   90.00
_cell.angle_gamma   90.00
#
_symmetry.space_group_name_H-M   'P 1'
#
loop_
_entity.id
_entity.type
_entity.pdbx_description
1 polymer ?
#
loop_
_entity_poly.entity_id
_entity_poly.type
_entity_poly.pdbx_seq_one_letter_code
_entity_poly.pdbx_strand_id
1 'polypeptide(L)'
;MDGASPRYYISAPAGGWLNTEATVYCRVDSYTSPASSAIAIITRTNHHLYTSDPCAARGYYARVYFDSGRIQVKKEFRHDSDNRVIYSDGVNAPIGISVKFNMTKKYLGIKSIVRTNPDQRSVNLRIYCDFSEGKHGGEWQLMLEYNDARLKSRYPTDCVYGDAIDQSGGDSAPVLRPGQVTIIRSDAVHGVHLRHASVREIQPL
;
A
#
# COMPACT_ATOMS: atom_id res chain seq x y z
N MET A 1 -4.42 -17.33 4.11
CA MET A 1 -4.28 -16.32 5.17
C MET A 1 -5.66 -16.01 5.72
N ASP A 2 -5.87 -16.14 7.03
CA ASP A 2 -7.17 -15.96 7.68
C ASP A 2 -7.06 -15.01 8.88
N GLY A 3 -8.15 -14.32 9.21
CA GLY A 3 -8.30 -13.56 10.45
C GLY A 3 -8.54 -12.07 10.27
N ALA A 4 -8.45 -11.32 11.38
CA ALA A 4 -8.78 -9.90 11.42
C ALA A 4 -7.86 -9.05 10.54
N SER A 5 -6.54 -9.30 10.58
CA SER A 5 -5.55 -8.61 9.76
C SER A 5 -4.31 -9.48 9.46
N PRO A 6 -4.42 -10.61 8.75
CA PRO A 6 -3.25 -11.42 8.39
C PRO A 6 -2.28 -10.62 7.50
N ARG A 7 -0.98 -10.86 7.69
CA ARG A 7 0.11 -10.11 7.04
C ARG A 7 1.27 -11.02 6.64
N TYR A 8 1.86 -10.77 5.48
CA TYR A 8 3.22 -11.19 5.13
C TYR A 8 4.14 -9.99 5.16
N TYR A 9 5.26 -10.09 5.86
CA TYR A 9 6.34 -9.11 5.86
C TYR A 9 7.45 -9.59 4.93
N ILE A 10 7.79 -8.77 3.94
CA ILE A 10 8.85 -9.03 2.97
C ILE A 10 9.98 -8.05 3.30
N SER A 11 11.01 -8.55 3.98
CA SER A 11 12.18 -7.77 4.34
C SER A 11 12.94 -7.30 3.11
N ALA A 12 13.44 -6.07 3.18
CA ALA A 12 14.30 -5.51 2.15
C ALA A 12 15.72 -6.09 2.21
N PRO A 13 16.44 -6.11 1.08
CA PRO A 13 17.89 -6.27 1.10
C PRO A 13 18.56 -5.08 1.81
N ALA A 14 19.88 -5.16 1.99
CA ALA A 14 20.68 -4.04 2.50
C ALA A 14 20.41 -2.75 1.67
N GLY A 15 20.13 -1.63 2.34
CA GLY A 15 19.75 -0.36 1.71
C GLY A 15 18.24 -0.07 1.71
N GLY A 16 17.40 -1.08 1.93
CA GLY A 16 15.95 -0.90 2.03
C GLY A 16 15.24 -0.79 0.67
N TRP A 17 13.91 -0.76 0.72
CA TRP A 17 13.02 -0.56 -0.41
C TRP A 17 12.73 0.93 -0.62
N LEU A 18 13.29 1.53 -1.67
CA LEU A 18 13.01 2.93 -2.01
C LEU A 18 12.02 2.98 -3.17
N ASN A 19 12.47 2.75 -4.39
CA ASN A 19 11.62 2.72 -5.56
C ASN A 19 11.18 1.28 -5.79
N THR A 20 9.91 0.97 -5.53
CA THR A 20 9.44 -0.42 -5.54
C THR A 20 8.42 -0.69 -6.62
N GLU A 21 8.52 -1.86 -7.25
CA GLU A 21 7.38 -2.57 -7.82
C GLU A 21 7.05 -3.76 -6.94
N ALA A 22 5.84 -3.79 -6.40
CA ALA A 22 5.31 -4.91 -5.63
C ALA A 22 4.10 -5.50 -6.36
N THR A 23 4.15 -6.79 -6.67
CA THR A 23 3.12 -7.50 -7.43
C THR A 23 2.53 -8.63 -6.58
N VAL A 24 1.21 -8.75 -6.55
CA VAL A 24 0.47 -9.81 -5.87
C VAL A 24 -0.61 -10.35 -6.77
N TYR A 25 -0.72 -11.67 -6.89
CA TYR A 25 -1.91 -12.33 -7.41
C TYR A 25 -2.66 -12.98 -6.27
N CYS A 26 -3.86 -12.48 -5.98
CA CYS A 26 -4.67 -12.97 -4.87
C CYS A 26 -6.12 -13.27 -5.25
N ARG A 27 -6.71 -14.21 -4.52
CA ARG A 27 -8.16 -14.41 -4.42
C ARG A 27 -8.52 -14.59 -2.94
N VAL A 28 -9.80 -14.47 -2.61
CA VAL A 28 -10.30 -14.65 -1.24
C VAL A 28 -11.50 -15.60 -1.24
N ASP A 29 -11.62 -16.53 -0.31
CA ASP A 29 -12.79 -17.42 -0.27
C ASP A 29 -14.04 -16.63 0.18
N SER A 30 -13.92 -15.85 1.26
CA SER A 30 -14.95 -14.92 1.70
C SER A 30 -14.40 -13.80 2.61
N TYR A 31 -15.24 -12.82 2.93
CA TYR A 31 -14.89 -11.70 3.80
C TYR A 31 -16.11 -11.28 4.64
N THR A 32 -15.86 -10.71 5.82
CA THR A 32 -16.92 -10.45 6.82
C THR A 32 -17.32 -8.98 6.93
N SER A 33 -16.53 -8.05 6.38
CA SER A 33 -16.85 -6.63 6.41
C SER A 33 -16.73 -6.02 5.01
N PRO A 34 -17.83 -5.95 4.24
CA PRO A 34 -17.81 -5.46 2.86
C PRO A 34 -17.13 -4.08 2.69
N ALA A 35 -17.33 -3.18 3.67
CA ALA A 35 -16.80 -1.82 3.63
C ALA A 35 -15.28 -1.71 3.92
N SER A 36 -14.69 -2.69 4.61
CA SER A 36 -13.30 -2.62 5.09
C SER A 36 -12.40 -3.72 4.55
N SER A 37 -12.97 -4.82 4.05
CA SER A 37 -12.20 -5.98 3.61
C SER A 37 -11.50 -5.68 2.30
N ALA A 38 -10.17 -5.71 2.34
CA ALA A 38 -9.30 -5.37 1.22
C ALA A 38 -8.04 -6.22 1.27
N ILE A 39 -7.39 -6.33 0.11
CA ILE A 39 -5.96 -6.62 0.01
C ILE A 39 -5.21 -5.30 -0.05
N ALA A 40 -4.12 -5.21 0.70
CA ALA A 40 -3.27 -4.03 0.79
C ALA A 40 -1.81 -4.42 0.56
N ILE A 41 -1.12 -3.64 -0.27
CA ILE A 41 0.33 -3.66 -0.42
C ILE A 41 0.88 -2.38 0.22
N ILE A 42 1.71 -2.53 1.25
CA ILE A 42 2.25 -1.44 2.05
C ILE A 42 3.75 -1.36 1.80
N THR A 43 4.25 -0.23 1.31
CA THR A 43 5.64 -0.06 0.86
C THR A 43 6.29 1.16 1.52
N ARG A 44 7.63 1.23 1.46
CA ARG A 44 8.48 2.22 2.15
C ARG A 44 8.27 2.31 3.67
N THR A 45 7.80 1.24 4.30
CA THR A 45 7.44 1.25 5.72
C THR A 45 8.46 0.53 6.61
N ASN A 46 8.55 0.99 7.85
CA ASN A 46 9.20 0.29 8.96
C ASN A 46 8.16 -0.13 10.01
N HIS A 47 6.91 -0.40 9.60
CA HIS A 47 5.78 -0.72 10.48
C HIS A 47 6.07 -1.84 11.48
N HIS A 48 6.99 -2.77 11.23
CA HIS A 48 7.37 -3.76 12.25
C HIS A 48 8.01 -3.15 13.53
N LEU A 49 8.37 -1.86 13.53
CA LEU A 49 8.93 -1.12 14.65
C LEU A 49 7.93 -0.21 15.37
N TYR A 50 6.64 -0.19 14.98
CA TYR A 50 5.68 0.82 15.49
C TYR A 50 5.52 0.80 17.02
N THR A 51 5.78 -0.34 17.67
CA THR A 51 5.64 -0.47 19.13
C THR A 51 6.75 0.22 19.90
N SER A 52 7.96 0.30 19.33
CA SER A 52 9.11 1.01 19.93
C SER A 52 9.28 2.42 19.39
N ASP A 53 8.89 2.67 18.14
CA ASP A 53 8.85 3.98 17.49
C ASP A 53 7.52 4.14 16.73
N PRO A 54 6.51 4.80 17.34
CA PRO A 54 5.22 4.99 16.70
C PRO A 54 5.28 5.73 15.36
N CYS A 55 6.31 6.56 15.12
CA CYS A 55 6.51 7.31 13.88
C CYS A 55 7.14 6.45 12.77
N ALA A 56 7.72 5.28 13.08
CA ALA A 56 8.38 4.41 12.11
C ALA A 56 7.43 3.80 11.06
N ALA A 57 6.14 3.71 11.37
CA ALA A 57 5.17 3.00 10.55
C ALA A 57 4.84 3.69 9.21
N ARG A 58 5.26 4.96 9.04
CA ARG A 58 5.00 5.77 7.85
C ARG A 58 5.28 5.01 6.56
N GLY A 59 4.31 5.01 5.64
CA GLY A 59 4.40 4.27 4.39
C GLY A 59 3.17 4.41 3.50
N TYR A 60 3.26 3.88 2.28
CA TYR A 60 2.21 3.99 1.27
C TYR A 60 1.43 2.68 1.13
N TYR A 61 0.12 2.78 1.18
CA TYR A 61 -0.82 1.70 0.97
C TYR A 61 -1.38 1.80 -0.46
N ALA A 62 -1.29 0.70 -1.19
CA ALA A 62 -2.14 0.41 -2.34
C ALA A 62 -3.20 -0.62 -1.91
N ARG A 63 -4.48 -0.27 -2.00
CA ARG A 63 -5.60 -1.10 -1.52
C ARG A 63 -6.57 -1.41 -2.64
N VAL A 64 -7.05 -2.66 -2.65
CA VAL A 64 -8.18 -3.09 -3.47
C VAL A 64 -9.21 -3.75 -2.55
N TYR A 65 -10.39 -3.13 -2.46
CA TYR A 65 -11.48 -3.62 -1.61
C TYR A 65 -12.21 -4.77 -2.29
N PHE A 66 -12.42 -5.88 -1.58
CA PHE A 66 -12.94 -7.11 -2.18
C PHE A 66 -14.39 -6.98 -2.67
N ASP A 67 -15.20 -6.22 -1.93
CA ASP A 67 -16.62 -6.04 -2.22
C ASP A 67 -16.86 -4.98 -3.32
N SER A 68 -16.61 -3.72 -2.97
CA SER A 68 -16.83 -2.60 -3.88
C SER A 68 -15.88 -2.57 -5.08
N GLY A 69 -14.79 -3.35 -5.08
CA GLY A 69 -13.73 -3.27 -6.07
C GLY A 69 -13.05 -1.89 -6.09
N ARG A 70 -13.26 -1.08 -5.05
CA ARG A 70 -12.64 0.24 -4.93
C ARG A 70 -11.13 0.09 -4.87
N ILE A 71 -10.43 0.89 -5.64
CA ILE A 71 -8.97 0.97 -5.63
C ILE A 71 -8.57 2.27 -4.97
N GLN A 72 -7.61 2.22 -4.05
CA GLN A 72 -7.23 3.36 -3.23
C GLN A 72 -5.74 3.40 -2.95
N VAL A 73 -5.18 4.61 -3.00
CA VAL A 73 -3.92 4.96 -2.35
C VAL A 73 -4.20 5.64 -1.01
N LYS A 74 -3.42 5.29 0.02
CA LYS A 74 -3.48 5.94 1.34
C LYS A 74 -2.07 6.04 1.93
N LYS A 75 -1.79 7.07 2.73
CA LYS A 75 -0.55 7.14 3.51
C LYS A 75 -0.84 6.83 4.96
N GLU A 76 -0.06 5.95 5.56
CA GLU A 76 0.03 5.83 7.01
C GLU A 76 1.12 6.77 7.50
N PHE A 77 0.90 7.39 8.65
CA PHE A 77 1.88 8.26 9.27
C PHE A 77 2.52 7.59 10.48
N ARG A 78 1.70 7.10 11.40
CA ARG A 78 2.13 6.64 12.72
C ARG A 78 1.03 5.85 13.42
N HIS A 79 1.39 5.29 14.57
CA HIS A 79 0.44 4.89 15.60
C HIS A 79 0.37 5.99 16.69
N ASP A 80 -0.79 6.21 17.32
CA ASP A 80 -0.93 7.11 18.48
C ASP A 80 -0.71 6.39 19.82
N SER A 81 -0.86 7.11 20.93
CA SER A 81 -0.68 6.56 22.29
C SER A 81 -1.66 5.43 22.63
N ASP A 82 -2.81 5.39 21.97
CA ASP A 82 -3.80 4.31 22.10
C ASP A 82 -3.55 3.19 21.09
N ASN A 83 -2.38 3.19 20.43
CA ASN A 83 -2.00 2.28 19.35
C ASN A 83 -2.96 2.33 18.14
N ARG A 84 -3.67 3.46 17.94
CA ARG A 84 -4.52 3.67 16.77
C ARG A 84 -3.68 4.15 15.61
N VAL A 85 -3.94 3.59 14.44
CA VAL A 85 -3.21 3.96 13.23
C VAL A 85 -3.76 5.25 12.63
N ILE A 86 -2.88 6.20 12.36
CA ILE A 86 -3.20 7.50 11.80
C ILE A 86 -2.84 7.51 10.32
N TYR A 87 -3.81 7.87 9.49
CA TYR A 87 -3.70 7.83 8.04
C TYR A 87 -4.18 9.13 7.38
N SER A 88 -3.78 9.32 6.13
CA SER A 88 -4.34 10.34 5.26
C SER A 88 -5.79 10.01 4.90
N ASP A 89 -6.51 10.95 4.31
CA ASP A 89 -7.65 10.57 3.47
C ASP A 89 -7.18 9.71 2.30
N GLY A 90 -8.04 8.79 1.86
CA GLY A 90 -7.73 7.90 0.74
C GLY A 90 -8.02 8.56 -0.60
N VAL A 91 -7.08 8.45 -1.54
CA VAL A 91 -7.28 8.83 -2.94
C VAL A 91 -7.79 7.62 -3.70
N ASN A 92 -8.98 7.71 -4.28
CA ASN A 92 -9.62 6.59 -4.94
C ASN A 92 -9.45 6.68 -6.46
N ALA A 93 -9.36 5.52 -7.12
CA ALA A 93 -9.53 5.45 -8.56
C ALA A 93 -10.93 5.95 -8.97
N PRO A 94 -11.07 6.56 -10.15
CA PRO A 94 -12.38 7.03 -10.64
C PRO A 94 -13.35 5.87 -10.91
N ILE A 95 -12.81 4.69 -11.23
CA ILE A 95 -13.59 3.49 -11.55
C ILE A 95 -13.09 2.32 -10.71
N GLY A 96 -14.00 1.68 -9.97
CA GLY A 96 -13.74 0.42 -9.28
C GLY A 96 -13.88 -0.80 -10.19
N ILE A 97 -13.44 -1.96 -9.72
CA ILE A 97 -13.36 -3.18 -10.53
C ILE A 97 -14.50 -4.18 -10.27
N SER A 98 -15.38 -3.91 -9.32
CA SER A 98 -16.44 -4.85 -8.87
C SER A 98 -17.42 -5.23 -9.97
N VAL A 99 -17.74 -4.30 -10.87
CA VAL A 99 -18.58 -4.57 -12.05
C VAL A 99 -17.93 -5.53 -13.05
N LYS A 100 -16.60 -5.72 -12.98
CA LYS A 100 -15.81 -6.48 -13.96
C LYS A 100 -15.13 -7.72 -13.38
N PHE A 101 -15.06 -7.84 -12.05
CA PHE A 101 -14.21 -8.87 -11.45
C PHE A 101 -14.72 -9.36 -10.09
N ASN A 102 -14.76 -10.69 -9.93
CA ASN A 102 -15.12 -11.35 -8.69
C ASN A 102 -13.88 -12.03 -8.09
N MET A 103 -13.33 -11.42 -7.03
CA MET A 103 -12.14 -11.91 -6.31
C MET A 103 -12.39 -13.17 -5.48
N THR A 104 -13.63 -13.67 -5.38
CA THR A 104 -13.90 -14.99 -4.79
C THR A 104 -13.78 -16.14 -5.77
N LYS A 105 -13.80 -15.85 -7.08
CA LYS A 105 -13.75 -16.87 -8.13
C LYS A 105 -12.46 -16.87 -8.94
N LYS A 106 -11.73 -15.75 -8.99
CA LYS A 106 -10.57 -15.56 -9.86
C LYS A 106 -9.43 -14.85 -9.15
N TYR A 107 -8.20 -15.11 -9.58
CA TYR A 107 -7.02 -14.39 -9.09
C TYR A 107 -6.90 -13.02 -9.73
N LEU A 108 -6.98 -11.96 -8.93
CA LEU A 108 -6.66 -10.60 -9.38
C LEU A 108 -5.17 -10.37 -9.27
N GLY A 109 -4.53 -9.92 -10.35
CA GLY A 109 -3.19 -9.34 -10.28
C GLY A 109 -3.27 -7.89 -9.82
N ILE A 110 -2.48 -7.52 -8.83
CA ILE A 110 -2.35 -6.16 -8.30
C ILE A 110 -0.88 -5.82 -8.29
N LYS A 111 -0.54 -4.67 -8.86
CA LYS A 111 0.83 -4.16 -8.88
C LYS A 111 0.85 -2.74 -8.34
N SER A 112 1.61 -2.52 -7.28
CA SER A 112 1.88 -1.22 -6.67
C SER A 112 3.25 -0.73 -7.11
N ILE A 113 3.30 0.46 -7.71
CA ILE A 113 4.54 1.17 -8.02
C ILE A 113 4.65 2.36 -7.09
N VAL A 114 5.79 2.48 -6.41
CA VAL A 114 6.15 3.66 -5.62
C VAL A 114 7.50 4.15 -6.08
N ARG A 115 7.57 5.37 -6.59
CA ARG A 115 8.81 5.97 -7.12
C ARG A 115 8.98 7.40 -6.62
N THR A 116 10.20 7.74 -6.24
CA THR A 116 10.59 9.13 -6.04
C THR A 116 10.62 9.81 -7.41
N ASN A 117 9.97 10.97 -7.52
CA ASN A 117 9.96 11.77 -8.74
C ASN A 117 11.36 12.39 -8.99
N PRO A 118 11.67 12.82 -10.23
CA PRO A 118 12.96 13.41 -10.56
C PRO A 118 13.33 14.64 -9.73
N ASP A 119 12.33 15.35 -9.19
CA ASP A 119 12.53 16.48 -8.29
C ASP A 119 13.21 16.08 -6.96
N GLN A 120 13.21 14.78 -6.60
CA GLN A 120 13.60 14.26 -5.29
C GLN A 120 12.76 14.82 -4.14
N ARG A 121 11.58 15.38 -4.45
CA ARG A 121 10.69 16.03 -3.48
C ARG A 121 9.32 15.42 -3.36
N SER A 122 8.91 14.68 -4.36
CA SER A 122 7.59 14.05 -4.38
C SER A 122 7.71 12.57 -4.74
N VAL A 123 6.64 11.83 -4.46
CA VAL A 123 6.56 10.39 -4.71
C VAL A 123 5.37 10.12 -5.62
N ASN A 124 5.61 9.44 -6.73
CA ASN A 124 4.57 8.94 -7.62
C ASN A 124 4.13 7.54 -7.16
N LEU A 125 2.81 7.37 -7.08
CA LEU A 125 2.14 6.17 -6.61
C LEU A 125 1.24 5.68 -7.73
N ARG A 126 1.43 4.43 -8.18
CA ARG A 126 0.58 3.81 -9.20
C ARG A 126 0.06 2.47 -8.76
N ILE A 127 -1.19 2.19 -9.12
CA ILE A 127 -1.80 0.87 -8.94
C ILE A 127 -2.21 0.37 -10.32
N TYR A 128 -1.71 -0.80 -10.69
CA TYR A 128 -2.15 -1.53 -11.87
C TYR A 128 -2.92 -2.79 -11.43
N CYS A 129 -3.91 -3.16 -12.23
CA CYS A 129 -4.63 -4.43 -12.07
C CYS A 129 -4.50 -5.29 -13.33
N ASP A 130 -4.44 -6.60 -13.15
CA ASP A 130 -4.50 -7.60 -14.21
C ASP A 130 -5.67 -8.56 -13.95
N PHE A 131 -6.62 -8.60 -14.89
CA PHE A 131 -7.82 -9.43 -14.84
C PHE A 131 -7.68 -10.74 -15.63
N SER A 132 -6.57 -10.92 -16.33
CA SER A 132 -6.30 -12.10 -17.17
C SER A 132 -5.80 -13.31 -16.38
N GLU A 133 -5.63 -13.16 -15.06
CA GLU A 133 -4.99 -14.13 -14.18
C GLU A 133 -3.54 -14.46 -14.61
N GLY A 134 -2.79 -13.46 -15.09
CA GLY A 134 -1.36 -13.59 -15.43
C GLY A 134 -1.09 -14.25 -16.78
N LYS A 135 -2.10 -14.40 -17.65
CA LYS A 135 -1.90 -14.92 -19.00
C LYS A 135 -0.91 -14.05 -19.75
N HIS A 136 0.07 -14.68 -20.40
CA HIS A 136 1.12 -14.00 -21.17
C HIS A 136 1.89 -12.89 -20.41
N GLY A 137 2.02 -13.02 -19.07
CA GLY A 137 2.68 -12.03 -18.22
C GLY A 137 1.75 -10.97 -17.61
N GLY A 138 0.45 -11.06 -17.92
CA GLY A 138 -0.61 -10.22 -17.38
C GLY A 138 -0.93 -9.01 -18.26
N GLU A 139 -2.22 -8.71 -18.38
CA GLU A 139 -2.76 -7.56 -19.11
C GLU A 139 -2.92 -6.38 -18.15
N TRP A 140 -1.79 -5.80 -17.74
CA TRP A 140 -1.75 -4.76 -16.70
C TRP A 140 -2.41 -3.45 -17.16
N GLN A 141 -3.48 -3.05 -16.48
CA GLN A 141 -4.18 -1.79 -16.69
C GLN A 141 -3.84 -0.81 -15.56
N LEU A 142 -3.44 0.42 -15.89
CA LEU A 142 -3.26 1.48 -14.91
C LEU A 142 -4.63 1.90 -14.36
N MET A 143 -4.82 1.72 -13.06
CA MET A 143 -6.10 2.00 -12.40
C MET A 143 -6.10 3.31 -11.63
N LEU A 144 -4.95 3.66 -11.04
CA LEU A 144 -4.76 4.88 -10.28
C LEU A 144 -3.31 5.33 -10.41
N GLU A 145 -3.10 6.61 -10.69
CA GLU A 145 -1.82 7.30 -10.59
C GLU A 145 -2.00 8.55 -9.74
N TYR A 146 -1.06 8.78 -8.81
CA TYR A 146 -1.12 9.91 -7.91
C TYR A 146 0.27 10.36 -7.46
N ASN A 147 0.56 11.66 -7.56
CA ASN A 147 1.75 12.26 -6.97
C ASN A 147 1.43 12.72 -5.54
N ASP A 148 2.19 12.25 -4.55
CA ASP A 148 2.03 12.65 -3.14
C ASP A 148 2.39 14.12 -2.94
N ALA A 149 1.38 14.96 -3.14
CA ALA A 149 1.40 16.39 -2.83
C ALA A 149 0.38 16.77 -1.75
N ARG A 150 -0.64 15.92 -1.51
CA ARG A 150 -1.77 16.24 -0.61
C ARG A 150 -2.19 15.10 0.33
N LEU A 151 -1.40 14.02 0.50
CA LEU A 151 -1.69 13.04 1.55
C LEU A 151 -1.27 13.61 2.90
N LYS A 152 -2.22 14.28 3.55
CA LYS A 152 -2.01 15.00 4.82
C LYS A 152 -2.73 14.33 5.97
N SER A 153 -2.14 14.43 7.17
CA SER A 153 -2.81 13.98 8.39
C SER A 153 -3.87 14.99 8.81
N ARG A 154 -5.04 14.49 9.20
CA ARG A 154 -6.06 15.31 9.90
C ARG A 154 -5.67 15.57 11.36
N TYR A 155 -4.74 14.77 11.89
CA TYR A 155 -4.30 14.79 13.28
C TYR A 155 -2.77 14.89 13.34
N PRO A 156 -2.19 16.07 13.03
CA PRO A 156 -0.75 16.29 13.05
C PRO A 156 -0.19 16.11 14.47
N THR A 157 1.10 15.75 14.55
CA THR A 157 1.83 15.52 15.81
C THR A 157 3.29 15.96 15.72
N ASP A 158 4.02 15.73 16.81
CA ASP A 158 5.45 16.00 16.96
C ASP A 158 6.36 14.94 16.30
N CYS A 159 5.83 14.00 15.51
CA CYS A 159 6.68 13.13 14.70
C CYS A 159 7.50 13.97 13.71
N VAL A 160 8.82 14.00 13.92
CA VAL A 160 9.79 14.66 13.03
C VAL A 160 10.46 13.62 12.15
N TYR A 161 10.46 13.87 10.84
CA TYR A 161 11.00 12.93 9.87
C TYR A 161 12.24 13.53 9.21
N GLY A 162 13.41 12.93 9.47
CA GLY A 162 14.70 13.42 8.92
C GLY A 162 14.77 13.44 7.39
N ASP A 163 13.95 12.64 6.71
CA ASP A 163 13.84 12.63 5.24
C ASP A 163 12.82 13.63 4.68
N ALA A 164 12.08 14.33 5.53
CA ALA A 164 11.15 15.37 5.08
C ALA A 164 11.92 16.60 4.57
N ILE A 165 11.56 17.08 3.39
CA ILE A 165 12.13 18.32 2.84
C ILE A 165 11.69 19.53 3.65
N ASP A 166 10.41 19.54 4.01
CA ASP A 166 9.89 20.50 4.95
C ASP A 166 9.79 19.82 6.32
N GLN A 167 10.74 20.13 7.20
CA GLN A 167 10.78 19.60 8.56
C GLN A 167 9.56 20.05 9.38
N SER A 168 8.92 21.17 9.02
CA SER A 168 7.64 21.58 9.61
C SER A 168 6.44 20.81 9.06
N GLY A 169 6.63 20.10 7.93
CA GLY A 169 5.61 19.30 7.27
C GLY A 169 5.19 18.07 8.07
N GLY A 170 6.02 17.56 8.99
CA GLY A 170 5.71 16.46 9.91
C GLY A 170 4.96 15.32 9.22
N ASP A 171 3.81 14.94 9.78
CA ASP A 171 2.95 13.88 9.24
C ASP A 171 2.47 14.15 7.80
N SER A 172 2.55 15.36 7.25
CA SER A 172 2.17 15.61 5.86
C SER A 172 3.28 15.34 4.84
N ALA A 173 4.53 15.17 5.26
CA ALA A 173 5.67 15.02 4.36
C ALA A 173 5.59 13.73 3.52
N PRO A 174 6.04 13.73 2.25
CA PRO A 174 6.26 12.51 1.49
C PRO A 174 7.27 11.57 2.17
N VAL A 175 7.16 10.27 1.91
CA VAL A 175 8.12 9.27 2.42
C VAL A 175 9.26 9.13 1.43
N LEU A 176 10.34 9.88 1.66
CA LEU A 176 11.52 9.93 0.79
C LEU A 176 12.63 8.97 1.25
N ARG A 177 12.54 8.46 2.48
CA ARG A 177 13.42 7.36 2.93
C ARG A 177 13.02 6.00 2.34
N PRO A 178 13.98 5.06 2.21
CA PRO A 178 13.65 3.66 2.02
C PRO A 178 12.91 3.08 3.24
N GLY A 179 12.15 2.00 3.00
CA GLY A 179 11.54 1.17 4.05
C GLY A 179 12.23 -0.17 4.19
N GLN A 180 12.23 -0.72 5.39
CA GLN A 180 12.84 -2.02 5.69
C GLN A 180 11.94 -3.20 5.32
N VAL A 181 10.62 -2.97 5.18
CA VAL A 181 9.66 -4.02 4.83
C VAL A 181 8.66 -3.53 3.79
N THR A 182 8.23 -4.46 2.94
CA THR A 182 6.96 -4.37 2.22
C THR A 182 5.99 -5.36 2.83
N ILE A 183 4.74 -4.97 3.04
CA ILE A 183 3.73 -5.79 3.71
C ILE A 183 2.60 -6.10 2.73
N ILE A 184 2.25 -7.37 2.62
CA ILE A 184 1.00 -7.80 1.99
C ILE A 184 0.03 -8.11 3.12
N ARG A 185 -1.06 -7.36 3.21
CA ARG A 185 -2.03 -7.44 4.30
C ARG A 185 -3.42 -7.64 3.72
N SER A 186 -4.22 -8.45 4.39
CA SER A 186 -5.67 -8.44 4.19
C SER A 186 -6.38 -8.14 5.50
N ASP A 187 -7.60 -7.62 5.43
CA ASP A 187 -8.42 -7.29 6.60
C ASP A 187 -9.77 -8.00 6.52
N ALA A 188 -10.24 -8.56 7.65
CA ALA A 188 -11.55 -9.19 7.81
C ALA A 188 -11.88 -10.28 6.76
N VAL A 189 -10.94 -11.21 6.55
CA VAL A 189 -11.00 -12.23 5.49
C VAL A 189 -11.02 -13.66 6.03
N HIS A 190 -11.63 -14.55 5.24
CA HIS A 190 -11.48 -15.99 5.33
C HIS A 190 -10.91 -16.51 4.01
N GLY A 191 -9.77 -17.18 4.07
CA GLY A 191 -9.14 -17.86 2.96
C GLY A 191 -8.57 -16.91 1.91
N VAL A 192 -7.61 -16.05 2.25
CA VAL A 192 -6.82 -15.35 1.22
C VAL A 192 -5.75 -16.28 0.67
N HIS A 193 -5.80 -16.50 -0.64
CA HIS A 193 -4.86 -17.31 -1.39
C HIS A 193 -3.96 -16.42 -2.23
N LEU A 194 -2.65 -16.55 -2.05
CA LEU A 194 -1.66 -15.89 -2.89
C LEU A 194 -1.08 -16.91 -3.86
N ARG A 195 -1.21 -16.65 -5.15
CA ARG A 195 -0.58 -17.49 -6.18
C ARG A 195 0.82 -17.01 -6.54
N HIS A 196 1.05 -15.70 -6.41
CA HIS A 196 2.34 -15.08 -6.65
C HIS A 196 2.43 -13.80 -5.82
N ALA A 197 3.61 -13.55 -5.26
CA ALA A 197 3.95 -12.31 -4.58
C ALA A 197 5.43 -12.00 -4.86
N SER A 198 5.72 -10.78 -5.29
CA SER A 198 7.08 -10.30 -5.52
C SER A 198 7.22 -8.83 -5.17
N VAL A 199 8.42 -8.46 -4.73
CA VAL A 199 8.83 -7.07 -4.52
C VAL A 199 10.20 -6.93 -5.14
N ARG A 200 10.41 -5.88 -5.92
CA ARG A 200 11.70 -5.53 -6.48
C ARG A 200 11.94 -4.04 -6.41
N GLU A 201 13.21 -3.69 -6.25
CA GLU A 201 13.68 -2.34 -6.46
C GLU A 201 13.65 -2.05 -7.97
N ILE A 202 13.20 -0.86 -8.34
CA ILE A 202 13.12 -0.39 -9.72
C ILE A 202 13.86 0.94 -9.85
N GLN A 203 14.24 1.30 -11.07
CA GLN A 203 14.87 2.60 -11.30
C GLN A 203 13.90 3.76 -10.93
N PRO A 204 14.44 4.92 -10.51
CA PRO A 204 13.68 6.17 -10.41
C PRO A 204 12.94 6.51 -11.71
N LEU A 205 12.00 7.47 -11.64
CA LEU A 205 11.35 8.04 -12.83
C LEU A 205 12.33 8.86 -13.69
#